data_AF-A0A1J7BQR4-F1
#
_entry.id   AF-A0A1J7BQR4-F1
#
_cell.length_a   1.000
_cell.length_b   1.000
_cell.length_c   1.000
_cell.angle_alpha   90.00
_cell.angle_beta   90.00
_cell.angle_gamma   90.00
#
_symmetry.space_group_name_H-M   'P 1'
#
loop_
_entity.id
_entity.type
_entity.pdbx_description
1 polymer ?
#
loop_
_entity_poly.entity_id
_entity_poly.type
_entity_poly.pdbx_seq_one_letter_code
_entity_poly.pdbx_strand_id
1 'polypeptide(L)'
;MKIEIWSDIMCPFCYIGKRQLETALAEFPNNDFEIEWKSFQLDPTIEPQSGKDVYTFLAERKGISVEQSREMHKGVVERAKSVGLDYNFDKAVISNSLTSHRIIHLAKKNNLGDEMEEIFFKAYFTEGRDLNDASTLIELGEKAGLNANEVKEVIENETLYLSDVKGDIKEAQEIGVQGVPFFVFDRKYAVSGAQPVEAFVQTIKEGLK
;
A
#
# COMPACT_ATOMS: atom_id res chain seq x y z
N MET A 1 -0.91 21.40 -1.61
CA MET A 1 -0.09 20.60 -2.55
C MET A 1 -0.71 19.21 -2.63
N LYS A 2 -0.97 18.72 -3.84
CA LYS A 2 -1.48 17.37 -4.04
C LYS A 2 -0.32 16.37 -4.16
N ILE A 3 -0.44 15.25 -3.47
CA ILE A 3 0.55 14.17 -3.49
C ILE A 3 -0.17 12.88 -3.86
N GLU A 4 0.13 12.37 -5.04
CA GLU A 4 -0.41 11.12 -5.54
C GLU A 4 0.57 9.98 -5.28
N ILE A 5 0.09 8.88 -4.70
CA ILE A 5 0.93 7.79 -4.21
C ILE A 5 0.47 6.48 -4.81
N TRP A 6 1.22 5.95 -5.79
CA TRP A 6 1.01 4.59 -6.26
C TRP A 6 1.58 3.61 -5.24
N SER A 7 0.72 2.70 -4.81
CA SER A 7 0.96 1.81 -3.69
C SER A 7 0.32 0.44 -3.93
N ASP A 8 0.87 -0.57 -3.27
CA ASP A 8 0.23 -1.87 -3.11
C ASP A 8 0.25 -2.25 -1.63
N ILE A 9 -0.88 -2.68 -1.09
CA ILE A 9 -1.05 -3.11 0.32
C ILE A 9 -0.12 -4.28 0.69
N MET A 10 0.35 -5.03 -0.31
CA MET A 10 1.29 -6.14 -0.17
C MET A 10 2.76 -5.70 -0.25
N CYS A 11 3.04 -4.42 -0.54
CA CYS A 11 4.40 -3.91 -0.66
C CYS A 11 4.92 -3.37 0.68
N PRO A 12 5.93 -4.02 1.32
CA PRO A 12 6.43 -3.57 2.61
C PRO A 12 7.07 -2.19 2.57
N PHE A 13 7.62 -1.81 1.42
CA PHE A 13 8.21 -0.49 1.23
C PHE A 13 7.15 0.61 1.06
N CYS A 14 5.91 0.29 0.67
CA CYS A 14 4.85 1.31 0.58
C CYS A 14 4.51 1.85 1.96
N TYR A 15 4.37 0.98 2.95
CA TYR A 15 4.07 1.41 4.32
C TYR A 15 5.27 2.08 5.01
N ILE A 16 6.50 1.63 4.73
CA ILE A 16 7.72 2.35 5.14
C ILE A 16 7.74 3.75 4.51
N GLY A 17 7.49 3.85 3.22
CA GLY A 17 7.44 5.10 2.48
C GLY A 17 6.36 6.06 3.01
N LYS A 18 5.18 5.53 3.41
CA LYS A 18 4.13 6.30 4.10
C LYS A 18 4.68 7.00 5.35
N ARG A 19 5.34 6.26 6.24
CA ARG A 19 5.94 6.82 7.47
C ARG A 19 6.99 7.88 7.18
N GLN A 20 7.80 7.67 6.15
CA GLN A 20 8.83 8.64 5.77
C GLN A 20 8.23 9.92 5.18
N LEU A 21 7.20 9.79 4.35
CA LEU A 21 6.45 10.94 3.83
C LEU A 21 5.78 11.70 4.99
N GLU A 22 5.05 11.03 5.87
CA GLU A 22 4.40 11.65 7.04
C GLU A 22 5.39 12.44 7.90
N THR A 23 6.57 11.85 8.15
CA THR A 23 7.66 12.52 8.88
C THR A 23 8.12 13.79 8.14
N ALA A 24 8.25 13.74 6.81
CA ALA A 24 8.63 14.90 6.02
C ALA A 24 7.55 15.98 6.02
N LEU A 25 6.27 15.61 5.91
CA LEU A 25 5.15 16.55 5.92
C LEU A 25 5.04 17.32 7.25
N ALA A 26 5.39 16.68 8.36
CA ALA A 26 5.42 17.32 9.68
C ALA A 26 6.41 18.50 9.78
N GLU A 27 7.39 18.62 8.87
CA GLU A 27 8.28 19.79 8.79
C GLU A 27 7.59 21.04 8.18
N PHE A 28 6.39 20.88 7.60
CA PHE A 28 5.65 21.95 6.92
C PHE A 28 4.25 22.16 7.55
N PRO A 29 4.16 22.50 8.85
CA PRO A 29 2.89 22.52 9.59
C PRO A 29 1.90 23.60 9.13
N ASN A 30 2.35 24.57 8.32
CA ASN A 30 1.51 25.65 7.80
C ASN A 30 1.04 25.40 6.35
N ASN A 31 1.27 24.21 5.81
CA ASN A 31 0.93 23.84 4.45
C ASN A 31 -0.14 22.75 4.45
N ASP A 32 -1.14 22.92 3.59
CA ASP A 32 -2.15 21.89 3.36
C ASP A 32 -1.67 20.89 2.29
N PHE A 33 -1.73 19.61 2.64
CA PHE A 33 -1.41 18.50 1.75
C PHE A 33 -2.65 17.65 1.49
N GLU A 34 -2.92 17.41 0.21
CA GLU A 34 -3.97 16.50 -0.23
C GLU A 34 -3.30 15.19 -0.65
N ILE A 35 -3.52 14.12 0.10
CA ILE A 35 -2.99 12.79 -0.21
C ILE A 35 -4.03 12.02 -1.02
N GLU A 36 -3.65 11.60 -2.22
CA GLU A 36 -4.44 10.67 -3.04
C GLU A 36 -3.66 9.38 -3.27
N TRP A 37 -4.14 8.30 -2.66
CA TRP A 37 -3.61 6.97 -2.95
C TRP A 37 -4.02 6.54 -4.36
N LYS A 38 -3.18 5.78 -5.04
CA LYS A 38 -3.38 5.26 -6.39
C LYS A 38 -3.08 3.77 -6.40
N SER A 39 -3.95 3.00 -7.03
CA SER A 39 -3.82 1.54 -7.05
C SER A 39 -2.63 1.09 -7.90
N PHE A 40 -1.84 0.18 -7.37
CA PHE A 40 -0.83 -0.61 -8.09
C PHE A 40 -0.88 -2.05 -7.61
N GLN A 41 -0.70 -3.02 -8.50
CA GLN A 41 -0.54 -4.42 -8.11
C GLN A 41 0.87 -4.87 -8.47
N LEU A 42 1.67 -5.23 -7.45
CA LEU A 42 2.98 -5.86 -7.64
C LEU A 42 2.85 -7.13 -8.46
N ASP A 43 1.76 -7.87 -8.24
CA ASP A 43 1.48 -9.11 -8.91
C ASP A 43 -0.02 -9.39 -8.98
N PRO A 44 -0.68 -9.05 -10.11
CA PRO A 44 -2.11 -9.28 -10.27
C PRO A 44 -2.46 -10.77 -10.44
N THR A 45 -1.47 -11.66 -10.59
CA THR A 45 -1.67 -13.10 -10.82
C THR A 45 -1.64 -13.94 -9.54
N ILE A 46 -1.48 -13.29 -8.38
CA ILE A 46 -1.51 -13.99 -7.09
C ILE A 46 -2.90 -14.57 -6.87
N GLU A 47 -2.95 -15.88 -6.66
CA GLU A 47 -4.12 -16.57 -6.13
C GLU A 47 -3.92 -16.83 -4.62
N PRO A 48 -4.99 -16.89 -3.81
CA PRO A 48 -4.89 -17.26 -2.41
C PRO A 48 -4.22 -18.63 -2.22
N GLN A 49 -3.16 -18.70 -1.43
CA GLN A 49 -2.39 -19.94 -1.18
C GLN A 49 -2.45 -20.30 0.30
N SER A 50 -3.54 -20.95 0.71
CA SER A 50 -3.73 -21.37 2.11
C SER A 50 -2.59 -22.28 2.59
N GLY A 51 -2.04 -21.96 3.77
CA GLY A 51 -1.01 -22.75 4.44
C GLY A 51 0.42 -22.55 3.93
N LYS A 52 0.62 -21.73 2.89
CA LYS A 52 1.98 -21.39 2.41
C LYS A 52 2.47 -20.11 3.09
N ASP A 53 3.68 -20.15 3.61
CA ASP A 53 4.32 -18.98 4.21
C ASP A 53 4.91 -18.04 3.16
N VAL A 54 5.00 -16.75 3.51
CA VAL A 54 5.52 -15.71 2.60
C VAL A 54 6.97 -15.89 2.20
N TYR A 55 7.79 -16.58 3.02
CA TYR A 55 9.19 -16.83 2.69
C TYR A 55 9.31 -17.83 1.55
N THR A 56 8.58 -18.95 1.65
CA THR A 56 8.48 -19.96 0.59
C THR A 56 7.86 -19.37 -0.67
N PHE A 57 6.79 -18.59 -0.52
CA PHE A 57 6.15 -17.90 -1.65
C PHE A 57 7.12 -16.99 -2.40
N LEU A 58 7.85 -16.12 -1.70
CA LEU A 58 8.81 -15.22 -2.32
C LEU A 58 9.99 -15.99 -2.94
N ALA A 59 10.45 -17.05 -2.29
CA ALA A 59 11.55 -17.89 -2.76
C ALA A 59 11.23 -18.50 -4.13
N GLU A 60 10.06 -19.11 -4.27
CA GLU A 60 9.59 -19.65 -5.55
C GLU A 60 9.41 -18.56 -6.61
N ARG A 61 8.79 -17.43 -6.23
CA ARG A 61 8.51 -16.34 -7.18
C ARG A 61 9.79 -15.71 -7.74
N LYS A 62 10.85 -15.62 -6.93
CA LYS A 62 12.14 -15.04 -7.31
C LYS A 62 13.17 -16.07 -7.79
N GLY A 63 12.88 -17.37 -7.69
CA GLY A 63 13.85 -18.43 -8.01
C GLY A 63 15.07 -18.43 -7.08
N ILE A 64 14.87 -18.14 -5.79
CA ILE A 64 15.91 -18.09 -4.76
C ILE A 64 15.65 -19.14 -3.66
N SER A 65 16.61 -19.35 -2.75
CA SER A 65 16.39 -20.26 -1.62
C SER A 65 15.48 -19.65 -0.55
N VAL A 66 14.83 -20.49 0.26
CA VAL A 66 14.00 -20.04 1.39
C VAL A 66 14.85 -19.29 2.41
N GLU A 67 16.10 -19.68 2.63
CA GLU A 67 17.04 -18.99 3.52
C GLU A 67 17.37 -17.59 3.01
N GLN A 68 17.61 -17.44 1.70
CA GLN A 68 17.81 -16.13 1.08
C GLN A 68 16.56 -15.25 1.24
N SER A 69 15.37 -15.83 1.02
CA SER A 69 14.10 -15.13 1.24
C SER A 69 13.95 -14.67 2.70
N ARG A 70 14.29 -15.50 3.69
CA ARG A 70 14.26 -15.13 5.11
C ARG A 70 15.22 -13.99 5.43
N GLU A 71 16.44 -14.00 4.91
CA GLU A 71 17.40 -12.90 5.14
C GLU A 71 16.92 -11.59 4.51
N MET A 72 16.32 -11.64 3.31
CA MET A 72 15.71 -10.47 2.69
C MET A 72 14.58 -9.89 3.55
N HIS A 73 13.67 -10.74 4.04
CA HIS A 73 12.59 -10.29 4.92
C HIS A 73 13.12 -9.73 6.23
N LYS A 74 14.17 -10.31 6.82
CA LYS A 74 14.81 -9.77 8.02
C LYS A 74 15.32 -8.35 7.80
N GLY A 75 16.01 -8.09 6.69
CA GLY A 75 16.44 -6.73 6.34
C GLY A 75 15.26 -5.75 6.18
N VAL A 76 14.12 -6.21 5.64
CA VAL A 76 12.88 -5.41 5.55
C VAL A 76 12.30 -5.12 6.93
N VAL A 77 12.27 -6.10 7.84
CA VAL A 77 11.82 -5.90 9.23
C VAL A 77 12.69 -4.88 9.96
N GLU A 78 14.02 -4.98 9.83
CA GLU A 78 14.95 -4.01 10.42
C GLU A 78 14.71 -2.59 9.86
N ARG A 79 14.45 -2.48 8.56
CA ARG A 79 14.12 -1.20 7.92
C ARG A 79 12.79 -0.65 8.41
N ALA A 80 11.75 -1.48 8.52
CA ALA A 80 10.44 -1.08 9.05
C ALA A 80 10.56 -0.57 10.49
N LYS A 81 11.34 -1.26 11.33
CA LYS A 81 11.61 -0.86 12.72
C LYS A 81 12.26 0.52 12.82
N SER A 82 13.14 0.87 11.87
CA SER A 82 13.78 2.20 11.83
C SER A 82 12.80 3.36 11.64
N VAL A 83 11.59 3.08 11.15
CA VAL A 83 10.51 4.08 10.96
C VAL A 83 9.32 3.83 11.89
N GLY A 84 9.52 3.05 12.97
CA GLY A 84 8.50 2.81 14.00
C GLY A 84 7.45 1.75 13.65
N LEU A 85 7.69 0.94 12.62
CA LEU A 85 6.79 -0.16 12.24
C LEU A 85 7.29 -1.50 12.78
N ASP A 86 6.38 -2.35 13.25
CA ASP A 86 6.68 -3.70 13.75
C ASP A 86 6.06 -4.75 12.81
N TYR A 87 6.88 -5.28 11.91
CA TYR A 87 6.45 -6.26 10.91
C TYR A 87 6.56 -7.68 11.44
N ASN A 88 5.55 -8.49 11.13
CA ASN A 88 5.44 -9.89 11.48
C ASN A 88 5.09 -10.75 10.25
N PHE A 89 6.11 -11.00 9.43
CA PHE A 89 5.96 -11.82 8.22
C PHE A 89 5.62 -13.29 8.50
N ASP A 90 5.91 -13.81 9.69
CA ASP A 90 5.53 -15.18 10.07
C ASP A 90 4.00 -15.38 10.10
N LYS A 91 3.23 -14.29 10.24
CA LYS A 91 1.77 -14.30 10.21
C LYS A 91 1.17 -13.83 8.89
N ALA A 92 1.97 -13.33 7.96
CA ALA A 92 1.47 -12.72 6.74
C ALA A 92 0.78 -13.76 5.84
N VAL A 93 -0.40 -13.43 5.32
CA VAL A 93 -1.21 -14.31 4.49
C VAL A 93 -1.12 -13.89 3.02
N ILE A 94 -0.68 -14.78 2.15
CA ILE A 94 -0.56 -14.50 0.70
C ILE A 94 -1.95 -14.12 0.16
N SER A 95 -2.09 -12.87 -0.28
CA SER A 95 -3.37 -12.30 -0.69
C SER A 95 -3.28 -11.60 -2.03
N ASN A 96 -4.35 -11.65 -2.82
CA ASN A 96 -4.50 -10.79 -3.99
C ASN A 96 -5.00 -9.41 -3.53
N SER A 97 -4.29 -8.34 -3.92
CA SER A 97 -4.64 -6.99 -3.48
C SER A 97 -5.79 -6.33 -4.24
N LEU A 98 -6.35 -6.97 -5.27
CA LEU A 98 -7.38 -6.37 -6.13
C LEU A 98 -8.62 -5.93 -5.34
N THR A 99 -9.17 -6.80 -4.50
CA THR A 99 -10.38 -6.47 -3.71
C THR A 99 -10.07 -5.37 -2.70
N SER A 100 -8.91 -5.40 -2.05
CA SER A 100 -8.45 -4.34 -1.15
C SER A 100 -8.34 -2.99 -1.86
N HIS A 101 -7.76 -2.95 -3.07
CA HIS A 101 -7.70 -1.74 -3.91
C HIS A 101 -9.09 -1.22 -4.25
N ARG A 102 -10.03 -2.10 -4.60
CA ARG A 102 -11.42 -1.70 -4.88
C ARG A 102 -12.10 -1.10 -3.65
N ILE A 103 -11.86 -1.64 -2.46
CA ILE A 103 -12.34 -1.07 -1.18
C ILE A 103 -11.65 0.28 -0.89
N ILE A 104 -10.36 0.43 -1.19
CA ILE A 104 -9.66 1.71 -1.09
C ILE A 104 -10.32 2.78 -1.99
N HIS A 105 -10.78 2.42 -3.20
CA HIS A 105 -11.53 3.37 -4.04
C HIS A 105 -12.91 3.75 -3.46
N LEU A 106 -13.61 2.82 -2.81
CA LEU A 106 -14.80 3.14 -2.01
C LEU A 106 -14.44 4.12 -0.88
N ALA A 107 -13.33 3.88 -0.17
CA ALA A 107 -12.87 4.73 0.91
C ALA A 107 -12.51 6.15 0.43
N LYS A 108 -11.84 6.28 -0.72
CA LYS A 108 -11.53 7.59 -1.34
C LYS A 108 -12.78 8.44 -1.56
N LYS A 109 -13.88 7.86 -2.05
CA LYS A 109 -15.16 8.58 -2.24
C LYS A 109 -15.73 9.14 -0.94
N ASN A 110 -15.35 8.56 0.19
CA ASN A 110 -15.77 8.96 1.53
C ASN A 110 -14.69 9.76 2.29
N ASN A 111 -13.59 10.18 1.62
CA ASN A 111 -12.42 10.84 2.23
C ASN A 111 -11.70 9.99 3.30
N LEU A 112 -11.77 8.66 3.17
CA LEU A 112 -11.18 7.68 4.10
C LEU A 112 -10.02 6.89 3.44
N GLY A 113 -9.51 7.35 2.30
CA GLY A 113 -8.49 6.63 1.53
C GLY A 113 -7.19 6.37 2.31
N ASP A 114 -6.67 7.37 3.03
CA ASP A 114 -5.46 7.22 3.84
C ASP A 114 -5.65 6.30 5.04
N GLU A 115 -6.79 6.43 5.73
CA GLU A 115 -7.16 5.56 6.86
C GLU A 115 -7.32 4.10 6.41
N MET A 116 -7.91 3.87 5.24
CA MET A 116 -8.09 2.52 4.71
C MET A 116 -6.76 1.86 4.31
N GLU A 117 -5.84 2.62 3.68
CA GLU A 117 -4.47 2.14 3.41
C GLU A 117 -3.72 1.80 4.69
N GLU A 118 -3.76 2.69 5.70
CA GLU A 118 -3.17 2.45 7.02
C GLU A 118 -3.70 1.17 7.69
N ILE A 119 -5.02 0.98 7.67
CA ILE A 119 -5.67 -0.21 8.24
C ILE A 119 -5.26 -1.48 7.50
N PHE A 120 -5.25 -1.48 6.17
CA PHE A 120 -4.84 -2.66 5.41
C PHE A 120 -3.37 -2.99 5.58
N PHE A 121 -2.49 -1.98 5.59
CA PHE A 121 -1.09 -2.20 5.88
C PHE A 121 -0.86 -2.82 7.25
N LYS A 122 -1.51 -2.28 8.30
CA LYS A 122 -1.39 -2.83 9.65
C LYS A 122 -1.96 -4.25 9.73
N ALA A 123 -3.13 -4.48 9.14
CA ALA A 123 -3.79 -5.78 9.09
C ALA A 123 -2.88 -6.84 8.45
N TYR A 124 -2.21 -6.49 7.36
CA TYR A 124 -1.31 -7.39 6.64
C TYR A 124 0.05 -7.58 7.34
N PHE A 125 0.78 -6.49 7.55
CA PHE A 125 2.19 -6.55 7.97
C PHE A 125 2.38 -6.82 9.45
N THR A 126 1.41 -6.48 10.31
CA THR A 126 1.57 -6.59 11.77
C THR A 126 0.62 -7.62 12.36
N GLU A 127 -0.64 -7.63 11.92
CA GLU A 127 -1.69 -8.44 12.55
C GLU A 127 -1.83 -9.83 11.91
N GLY A 128 -1.40 -10.02 10.66
CA GLY A 128 -1.51 -11.29 9.93
C GLY A 128 -2.94 -11.64 9.54
N ARG A 129 -3.75 -10.63 9.24
CA ARG A 129 -5.14 -10.78 8.79
C ARG A 129 -5.17 -11.29 7.34
N ASP A 130 -6.13 -12.15 7.03
CA ASP A 130 -6.36 -12.65 5.67
C ASP A 130 -7.17 -11.63 4.86
N LEU A 131 -6.52 -10.95 3.93
CA LEU A 131 -7.17 -9.95 3.08
C LEU A 131 -7.88 -10.56 1.86
N ASN A 132 -7.92 -11.89 1.75
CA ASN A 132 -8.81 -12.59 0.83
C ASN A 132 -10.17 -12.90 1.47
N ASP A 133 -10.26 -12.86 2.81
CA ASP A 133 -11.48 -13.21 3.55
C ASP A 133 -12.48 -12.05 3.59
N ALA A 134 -13.70 -12.32 3.11
CA ALA A 134 -14.75 -11.31 3.03
C ALA A 134 -15.13 -10.74 4.41
N SER A 135 -15.17 -11.58 5.45
CA SER A 135 -15.54 -11.12 6.79
C SER A 135 -14.50 -10.18 7.39
N THR A 136 -13.22 -10.49 7.15
CA THR A 136 -12.08 -9.64 7.52
C THR A 136 -12.11 -8.31 6.78
N LEU A 137 -12.35 -8.32 5.47
CA LEU A 137 -12.43 -7.08 4.69
C LEU A 137 -13.57 -6.16 5.15
N ILE A 138 -14.74 -6.72 5.49
CA ILE A 138 -15.88 -5.95 6.02
C ILE A 138 -15.53 -5.34 7.38
N GLU A 139 -14.98 -6.13 8.32
CA GLU A 139 -14.57 -5.64 9.64
C GLU A 139 -13.54 -4.50 9.54
N LEU A 140 -12.55 -4.65 8.66
CA LEU A 140 -11.51 -3.63 8.44
C LEU A 140 -12.09 -2.36 7.79
N GLY A 141 -13.02 -2.51 6.85
CA GLY A 141 -13.73 -1.38 6.25
C GLY A 141 -14.57 -0.61 7.27
N GLU A 142 -15.31 -1.31 8.14
CA GLU A 142 -16.07 -0.67 9.24
C GLU A 142 -15.15 0.07 10.21
N LYS A 143 -13.99 -0.53 10.53
CA LYS A 143 -12.96 0.11 11.37
C LYS A 143 -12.44 1.42 10.75
N ALA A 144 -12.37 1.50 9.43
CA ALA A 144 -12.02 2.72 8.70
C ALA A 144 -13.17 3.75 8.66
N GLY A 145 -14.38 3.37 9.09
CA GLY A 145 -15.58 4.22 9.05
C GLY A 145 -16.46 4.00 7.82
N LEU A 146 -16.23 2.97 7.01
CA LEU A 146 -17.08 2.64 5.87
C LEU A 146 -18.36 1.91 6.31
N ASN A 147 -19.39 1.99 5.48
CA ASN A 147 -20.59 1.20 5.67
C ASN A 147 -20.32 -0.28 5.31
N ALA A 148 -20.59 -1.19 6.24
CA ALA A 148 -20.41 -2.64 6.04
C ALA A 148 -21.10 -3.18 4.79
N ASN A 149 -22.30 -2.68 4.47
CA ASN A 149 -23.05 -3.14 3.30
C ASN A 149 -22.42 -2.66 1.99
N GLU A 150 -21.83 -1.45 1.96
CA GLU A 150 -21.11 -0.96 0.78
C GLU A 150 -19.82 -1.75 0.55
N VAL A 151 -19.08 -2.07 1.62
CA VAL A 151 -17.89 -2.93 1.53
C VAL A 151 -18.28 -4.32 1.04
N LYS A 152 -19.36 -4.89 1.59
CA LYS A 152 -19.91 -6.17 1.13
C LYS A 152 -20.31 -6.13 -0.34
N GLU A 153 -20.93 -5.05 -0.81
CA GLU A 153 -21.29 -4.88 -2.22
C GLU A 153 -20.05 -4.86 -3.12
N VAL A 154 -18.95 -4.21 -2.71
CA VAL A 154 -17.68 -4.25 -3.46
C VAL A 154 -17.16 -5.69 -3.57
N ILE A 155 -17.27 -6.48 -2.52
CA ILE A 155 -16.84 -7.89 -2.51
C ILE A 155 -17.72 -8.74 -3.43
N GLU A 156 -19.05 -8.62 -3.33
CA GLU A 156 -20.00 -9.45 -4.07
C GLU A 156 -20.14 -9.06 -5.55
N ASN A 157 -19.98 -7.79 -5.89
CA ASN A 157 -20.00 -7.31 -7.27
C ASN A 157 -18.57 -7.10 -7.76
N GLU A 158 -17.98 -8.11 -8.41
CA GLU A 158 -16.59 -8.09 -8.88
C GLU A 158 -16.21 -6.93 -9.82
N THR A 159 -17.18 -6.26 -10.43
CA THR A 159 -16.94 -5.15 -11.37
C THR A 159 -16.88 -3.78 -10.71
N LEU A 160 -17.44 -3.63 -9.50
CA LEU A 160 -17.55 -2.34 -8.83
C LEU A 160 -16.15 -1.79 -8.50
N TYR A 161 -15.82 -0.56 -8.90
CA TYR A 161 -14.46 0.02 -8.78
C TYR A 161 -13.34 -0.66 -9.59
N LEU A 162 -13.62 -1.72 -10.37
CA LEU A 162 -12.60 -2.40 -11.15
C LEU A 162 -12.00 -1.49 -12.24
N SER A 163 -12.82 -0.64 -12.86
CA SER A 163 -12.35 0.34 -13.83
C SER A 163 -11.44 1.39 -13.20
N ASP A 164 -11.70 1.79 -11.96
CA ASP A 164 -10.91 2.79 -11.25
C ASP A 164 -9.52 2.22 -10.93
N VAL A 165 -9.45 0.99 -10.41
CA VAL A 165 -8.17 0.28 -10.17
C VAL A 165 -7.36 0.14 -11.46
N LYS A 166 -8.01 -0.29 -12.55
CA LYS A 166 -7.36 -0.41 -13.86
C LYS A 166 -6.90 0.93 -14.41
N GLY A 167 -7.65 2.01 -14.13
CA GLY A 167 -7.30 3.38 -14.47
C GLY A 167 -6.00 3.80 -13.80
N ASP A 168 -5.90 3.64 -12.48
CA ASP A 168 -4.70 3.98 -11.71
C ASP A 168 -3.47 3.17 -12.18
N ILE A 169 -3.63 1.87 -12.43
CA ILE A 169 -2.54 1.01 -12.92
C ILE A 169 -2.08 1.43 -14.33
N LYS A 170 -3.03 1.72 -15.22
CA LYS A 170 -2.73 2.18 -16.58
C LYS A 170 -1.99 3.51 -16.55
N GLU A 171 -2.45 4.44 -15.71
CA GLU A 171 -1.80 5.73 -15.51
C GLU A 171 -0.36 5.56 -15.00
N ALA A 172 -0.13 4.65 -14.05
CA ALA A 172 1.21 4.31 -13.57
C ALA A 172 2.13 3.91 -14.74
N GLN A 173 1.64 3.06 -15.64
CA GLN A 173 2.39 2.63 -16.83
C GLN A 173 2.67 3.78 -17.79
N GLU A 174 1.70 4.66 -18.04
CA GLU A 174 1.82 5.80 -18.94
C GLU A 174 2.86 6.82 -18.46
N ILE A 175 3.01 6.99 -17.15
CA ILE A 175 4.02 7.89 -16.55
C ILE A 175 5.33 7.16 -16.21
N GLY A 176 5.46 5.87 -16.56
CA GLY A 176 6.70 5.10 -16.45
C GLY A 176 7.01 4.53 -15.06
N VAL A 177 6.00 4.36 -14.19
CA VAL A 177 6.17 3.71 -12.88
C VAL A 177 6.48 2.22 -13.09
N GLN A 178 7.62 1.77 -12.56
CA GLN A 178 8.06 0.36 -12.63
C GLN A 178 7.98 -0.37 -11.29
N GLY A 179 7.66 0.35 -10.21
CA GLY A 179 7.58 -0.21 -8.87
C GLY A 179 7.04 0.81 -7.88
N VAL A 180 6.66 0.33 -6.70
CA VAL A 180 6.00 1.12 -5.66
C VAL A 180 6.74 1.01 -4.32
N PRO A 181 6.66 2.04 -3.44
CA PRO A 181 5.83 3.23 -3.59
C PRO A 181 6.39 4.21 -4.61
N PHE A 182 5.49 4.93 -5.28
CA PHE A 182 5.87 6.00 -6.21
C PHE A 182 5.03 7.24 -5.90
N PHE A 183 5.70 8.34 -5.58
CA PHE A 183 5.09 9.57 -5.10
C PHE A 183 5.19 10.63 -6.18
N VAL A 184 4.09 11.33 -6.47
CA VAL A 184 4.04 12.43 -7.43
C VAL A 184 3.48 13.67 -6.75
N PHE A 185 4.25 14.75 -6.77
CA PHE A 185 3.95 16.02 -6.12
C PHE A 185 3.51 17.03 -7.19
N ASP A 186 2.26 17.50 -7.10
CA ASP A 186 1.60 18.44 -8.03
C ASP A 186 1.84 18.09 -9.52
N ARG A 187 1.85 16.78 -9.85
CA ARG A 187 2.11 16.26 -11.20
C ARG A 187 3.41 16.76 -11.86
N LYS A 188 4.38 17.23 -11.06
CA LYS A 188 5.60 17.90 -11.54
C LYS A 188 6.88 17.22 -11.05
N TYR A 189 6.91 16.82 -9.78
CA TYR A 189 8.05 16.14 -9.17
C TYR A 189 7.67 14.72 -8.79
N ALA A 190 8.64 13.81 -8.82
CA ALA A 190 8.42 12.43 -8.42
C ALA A 190 9.53 11.91 -7.51
N VAL A 191 9.15 11.06 -6.56
CA VAL A 191 10.06 10.29 -5.71
C VAL A 191 9.73 8.82 -5.90
N SER A 192 10.72 8.02 -6.29
CA SER A 192 10.56 6.58 -6.53
C SER A 192 11.15 5.78 -5.36
N GLY A 193 10.32 4.92 -4.75
CA GLY A 193 10.67 4.07 -3.63
C GLY A 193 10.59 4.76 -2.26
N ALA A 194 10.84 3.98 -1.22
CA ALA A 194 10.90 4.43 0.19
C ALA A 194 12.22 5.18 0.48
N GLN A 195 12.34 6.38 -0.10
CA GLN A 195 13.52 7.24 0.00
C GLN A 195 13.70 7.84 1.41
N PRO A 196 14.90 8.27 1.81
CA PRO A 196 15.11 8.99 3.07
C PRO A 196 14.20 10.23 3.21
N VAL A 197 13.90 10.63 4.45
CA VAL A 197 13.01 11.76 4.77
C VAL A 197 13.50 13.04 4.09
N GLU A 198 14.82 13.23 4.01
CA GLU A 198 15.46 14.40 3.41
C GLU A 198 15.12 14.56 1.92
N ALA A 199 14.96 13.46 1.18
CA ALA A 199 14.57 13.49 -0.23
C ALA A 199 13.13 13.99 -0.40
N PHE A 200 12.23 13.57 0.49
CA PHE A 200 10.85 14.07 0.53
C PHE A 200 10.81 15.56 0.89
N VAL A 201 11.50 15.96 1.97
CA VAL A 201 11.60 17.36 2.41
C VAL A 201 12.13 18.27 1.29
N GLN A 202 13.18 17.84 0.58
CA GLN A 202 13.74 18.60 -0.54
C GLN A 202 12.72 18.73 -1.67
N THR A 203 12.01 17.65 -2.02
CA THR A 203 11.00 17.66 -3.07
C THR A 203 9.84 18.60 -2.74
N ILE A 204 9.34 18.55 -1.50
CA ILE A 204 8.28 19.44 -1.02
C ILE A 204 8.74 20.90 -1.06
N LYS A 205 9.97 21.19 -0.61
CA LYS A 205 10.56 22.55 -0.69
C LYS A 205 10.62 23.07 -2.12
N GLU A 206 10.96 22.25 -3.10
CA GLU A 206 10.97 22.66 -4.51
C GLU A 206 9.55 22.81 -5.08
N GLY A 207 8.60 21.98 -4.64
CA GLY A 207 7.19 22.07 -5.07
C GLY A 207 6.43 23.27 -4.50
N LEU A 208 6.85 23.79 -3.34
CA LEU A 208 6.23 24.96 -2.70
C LEU A 208 6.75 26.31 -3.21
N LYS A 209 7.80 26.33 -4.04
CA LYS A 209 8.33 27.55 -4.69
C LYS A 209 7.50 27.91 -5.92
#